data_AF-X0TIT3-F1
#
_entry.id   AF-X0TIT3-F1
#
_cell.length_a   1.000
_cell.length_b   1.000
_cell.length_c   1.000
_cell.angle_alpha   90.00
_cell.angle_beta   90.00
_cell.angle_gamma   90.00
#
_symmetry.space_group_name_H-M   'P 1'
#
loop_
_entity.id
_entity.type
_entity.pdbx_description
1 polymer ?
#
loop_
_entity_poly.entity_id
_entity_poly.type
_entity_poly.pdbx_seq_one_letter_code
_entity_poly.pdbx_strand_id
1 'polypeptide(L)'
;MVIILAGICVNLVVGGFFIHLRNQFVGPFHKNVVQYLNYLIADMGNPPNLDRAREIARQSFLEIRYESPDLSWATSDELPTDLKGRFNAWHQNPDIRYGRYRGRHVIEVDKAAGRFIFGVSRNLPVDSARHGLLVIILALLTVILVAAFFAI
;
A
#
# COMPACT_ATOMS: atom_id res chain seq x y z
N MET A 1 42.19 -1.73 5.55
CA MET A 1 41.41 -0.46 5.52
C MET A 1 40.58 -0.29 4.24
N VAL A 2 41.16 -0.47 3.05
CA VAL A 2 40.43 -0.31 1.77
C VAL A 2 39.24 -1.27 1.61
N ILE A 3 39.36 -2.52 2.07
CA ILE A 3 38.31 -3.55 1.93
C ILE A 3 37.06 -3.23 2.76
N ILE A 4 37.24 -2.74 3.99
CA ILE A 4 36.13 -2.35 4.88
C ILE A 4 35.37 -1.17 4.28
N LEU A 5 36.09 -0.18 3.77
CA LEU A 5 35.50 0.99 3.11
C LEU A 5 34.70 0.59 1.87
N ALA A 6 35.25 -0.30 1.03
CA ALA A 6 34.59 -0.80 -0.16
C ALA A 6 33.28 -1.54 0.16
N GLY A 7 33.26 -2.36 1.22
CA GLY A 7 32.05 -3.07 1.63
C GLY A 7 30.94 -2.18 2.20
N ILE A 8 31.31 -1.11 2.92
CA ILE A 8 30.34 -0.10 3.37
C ILE A 8 29.75 0.62 2.15
N CYS A 9 30.58 0.99 1.17
CA CYS A 9 30.11 1.62 -0.06
C CYS A 9 29.15 0.73 -0.86
N VAL A 10 29.45 -0.57 -1.01
CA VAL A 10 28.55 -1.50 -1.73
C VAL A 10 27.21 -1.64 -1.03
N ASN A 11 27.18 -1.79 0.30
CA ASN A 11 25.92 -1.88 1.04
C ASN A 11 25.09 -0.60 0.96
N LEU A 12 25.74 0.57 1.01
CA LEU A 12 25.06 1.85 0.84
C LEU A 12 24.49 2.02 -0.57
N VAL A 13 25.21 1.56 -1.61
CA VAL A 13 24.73 1.60 -2.99
C VAL A 13 23.55 0.65 -3.19
N VAL A 14 23.64 -0.59 -2.70
CA VAL A 14 22.55 -1.57 -2.83
C VAL A 14 21.32 -1.13 -2.05
N GLY A 15 21.49 -0.70 -0.79
CA GLY A 15 20.40 -0.19 0.04
C GLY A 15 19.78 1.09 -0.54
N GLY A 16 20.61 2.04 -0.97
CA GLY A 16 20.18 3.28 -1.60
C GLY A 16 19.44 3.05 -2.92
N PHE A 17 19.96 2.17 -3.77
CA PHE A 17 19.32 1.78 -5.04
C PHE A 17 17.96 1.12 -4.80
N PHE A 18 17.85 0.26 -3.79
CA PHE A 18 16.59 -0.38 -3.45
C PHE A 18 15.55 0.60 -2.89
N ILE A 19 15.97 1.52 -2.01
CA ILE A 19 15.10 2.60 -1.51
C ILE A 19 14.66 3.50 -2.66
N HIS A 20 15.58 3.83 -3.57
CA HIS A 20 15.30 4.63 -4.75
C HIS A 20 14.29 3.94 -5.68
N LEU A 21 14.50 2.66 -6.01
CA LEU A 21 13.54 1.87 -6.78
C LEU A 21 12.18 1.85 -6.07
N ARG A 22 12.14 1.53 -4.78
CA ARG A 22 10.88 1.50 -4.02
C ARG A 22 10.14 2.83 -4.13
N ASN A 23 10.82 3.95 -3.94
CA ASN A 23 10.20 5.27 -4.04
C ASN A 23 9.73 5.56 -5.48
N GLN A 24 10.50 5.15 -6.50
CA GLN A 24 10.11 5.29 -7.90
C GLN A 24 8.93 4.39 -8.32
N PHE A 25 8.76 3.21 -7.71
CA PHE A 25 7.60 2.36 -7.96
C PHE A 25 6.36 2.87 -7.24
N VAL A 26 6.52 3.44 -6.03
CA VAL A 26 5.40 3.95 -5.23
C VAL A 26 4.77 5.21 -5.85
N GLY A 27 5.56 6.11 -6.45
CA GLY A 27 5.06 7.37 -7.03
C GLY A 27 4.04 7.22 -8.18
N PRO A 28 4.31 6.42 -9.24
CA PRO A 28 3.36 6.14 -10.31
C PRO A 28 2.17 5.30 -9.84
N PHE A 29 2.40 4.40 -8.86
CA PHE A 29 1.33 3.59 -8.28
C PHE A 29 0.25 4.45 -7.65
N HIS A 30 0.64 5.53 -6.96
CA HIS A 30 -0.28 6.50 -6.39
C HIS A 30 -1.24 7.07 -7.46
N LYS A 31 -0.72 7.49 -8.63
CA LYS A 31 -1.55 8.04 -9.71
C LYS A 31 -2.50 7.00 -10.31
N ASN A 32 -2.03 5.77 -10.50
CA ASN A 32 -2.83 4.69 -11.08
C ASN A 32 -3.89 4.15 -10.11
N VAL A 33 -3.63 4.17 -8.80
CA VAL A 33 -4.58 3.72 -7.78
C VAL A 33 -5.87 4.53 -7.83
N VAL A 34 -5.79 5.85 -8.00
CA VAL A 34 -6.99 6.70 -8.13
C VAL A 34 -7.85 6.29 -9.32
N GLN A 35 -7.22 6.05 -10.47
CA GLN A 35 -7.94 5.63 -11.67
C GLN A 35 -8.56 4.24 -11.48
N TYR A 36 -7.84 3.33 -10.83
CA TYR A 36 -8.35 2.00 -10.50
C TYR A 36 -9.55 2.08 -9.54
N LEU A 37 -9.49 2.90 -8.48
CA LEU A 37 -10.62 3.10 -7.57
C LEU A 37 -11.84 3.69 -8.29
N ASN A 38 -11.64 4.68 -9.16
CA ASN A 38 -12.73 5.22 -9.98
C ASN A 38 -13.34 4.16 -10.90
N TYR A 39 -12.53 3.27 -11.47
CA TYR A 39 -13.03 2.15 -12.28
C TYR A 39 -13.84 1.17 -11.43
N LEU A 40 -13.36 0.80 -10.24
CA LEU A 40 -14.12 -0.06 -9.32
C LEU A 40 -15.46 0.57 -8.93
N ILE A 41 -15.48 1.88 -8.66
CA ILE A 41 -16.72 2.61 -8.34
C ILE A 41 -17.67 2.58 -9.53
N ALA A 42 -17.18 2.80 -10.75
CA ALA A 42 -18.01 2.73 -11.96
C ALA A 42 -18.55 1.32 -12.20
N ASP A 43 -17.74 0.28 -11.96
CA ASP A 43 -18.11 -1.13 -12.12
C ASP A 43 -19.16 -1.58 -11.08
N MET A 44 -19.23 -0.93 -9.91
CA MET A 44 -20.28 -1.17 -8.92
C MET A 44 -21.67 -0.64 -9.34
N GLY A 45 -21.73 0.27 -10.31
CA GLY A 45 -22.96 0.87 -10.82
C GLY A 45 -23.48 2.06 -9.99
N ASN A 46 -24.63 2.60 -10.40
CA ASN A 46 -25.30 3.72 -9.74
C ASN A 46 -26.83 3.45 -9.60
N PRO A 47 -27.36 3.15 -8.41
CA PRO A 47 -26.66 3.08 -7.12
C PRO A 47 -25.71 1.87 -7.02
N PRO A 48 -24.66 1.96 -6.18
CA PRO A 48 -23.63 0.93 -6.13
C PRO A 48 -24.16 -0.37 -5.49
N ASN A 49 -23.94 -1.49 -6.19
CA ASN A 49 -24.45 -2.80 -5.81
C ASN A 49 -23.51 -3.52 -4.81
N LEU A 50 -24.04 -3.91 -3.65
CA LEU A 50 -23.32 -4.62 -2.59
C LEU A 50 -22.76 -5.98 -3.06
N ASP A 51 -23.51 -6.75 -3.85
CA ASP A 51 -23.04 -8.06 -4.32
C ASP A 51 -21.87 -7.92 -5.30
N ARG A 52 -21.92 -6.88 -6.15
CA ARG A 52 -20.78 -6.54 -7.01
C ARG A 52 -19.58 -6.08 -6.20
N ALA A 53 -19.80 -5.25 -5.18
CA ALA A 53 -18.75 -4.80 -4.26
C ALA A 53 -18.08 -5.98 -3.51
N ARG A 54 -18.86 -6.98 -3.09
CA ARG A 54 -18.31 -8.21 -2.47
C ARG A 54 -17.45 -9.02 -3.43
N GLU A 55 -17.84 -9.09 -4.70
CA GLU A 55 -17.05 -9.78 -5.72
C GLU A 55 -15.71 -9.08 -5.94
N ILE A 56 -15.74 -7.76 -6.12
CA ILE A 56 -14.53 -6.94 -6.23
C ILE A 56 -13.66 -7.12 -4.98
N ALA A 57 -14.25 -7.03 -3.78
CA ALA A 57 -13.54 -7.16 -2.52
C ALA A 57 -12.77 -8.49 -2.42
N ARG A 58 -13.40 -9.60 -2.85
CA ARG A 58 -12.77 -10.92 -2.89
C ARG A 58 -11.63 -11.00 -3.89
N GLN A 59 -11.78 -10.41 -5.08
CA GLN A 59 -10.78 -10.49 -6.15
C GLN A 59 -9.57 -9.58 -5.89
N SER A 60 -9.78 -8.39 -5.32
CA SER A 60 -8.72 -7.41 -5.10
C SER A 60 -8.14 -7.42 -3.68
N PHE A 61 -8.64 -8.27 -2.79
CA PHE A 61 -8.31 -8.26 -1.35
C PHE A 61 -8.50 -6.87 -0.71
N LEU A 62 -9.52 -6.14 -1.20
CA LEU A 62 -9.89 -4.83 -0.70
C LEU A 62 -11.18 -4.95 0.08
N GLU A 63 -11.30 -4.20 1.15
CA GLU A 63 -12.54 -4.04 1.88
C GLU A 63 -13.18 -2.73 1.40
N ILE A 64 -14.45 -2.78 1.03
CA ILE A 64 -15.23 -1.65 0.52
C ILE A 64 -16.39 -1.35 1.48
N ARG A 65 -16.58 -0.08 1.80
CA ARG A 65 -17.75 0.45 2.49
C ARG A 65 -18.28 1.64 1.72
N TYR A 66 -19.61 1.73 1.65
CA TYR A 66 -20.32 2.81 1.02
C TYR A 66 -21.32 3.41 2.00
N GLU A 67 -21.35 4.74 2.04
CA GLU A 67 -22.23 5.51 2.90
C GLU A 67 -22.85 6.67 2.11
N SER A 68 -24.17 6.65 1.99
CA SER A 68 -24.99 7.76 1.54
C SER A 68 -26.11 8.03 2.56
N PRO A 69 -26.82 9.17 2.45
CA PRO A 69 -27.94 9.48 3.34
C PRO A 69 -29.04 8.40 3.35
N ASP A 70 -29.23 7.74 2.21
CA ASP A 70 -30.32 6.78 2.01
C ASP A 70 -29.88 5.31 2.12
N LEU A 71 -28.58 5.02 1.93
CA LEU A 71 -28.05 3.66 1.87
C LEU A 71 -26.65 3.58 2.46
N SER A 72 -26.43 2.64 3.39
CA SER A 72 -25.12 2.33 3.93
C SER A 72 -24.90 0.82 3.93
N TRP A 73 -23.75 0.38 3.43
CA TRP A 73 -23.34 -1.01 3.49
C TRP A 73 -21.82 -1.15 3.53
N ALA A 74 -21.36 -2.29 4.02
CA ALA A 74 -19.96 -2.66 4.01
C ALA A 74 -19.79 -4.11 3.58
N THR A 75 -18.69 -4.38 2.90
CA THR A 75 -18.23 -5.75 2.57
C THR A 75 -17.51 -6.40 3.75
N SER A 76 -17.06 -5.60 4.72
CA SER A 76 -16.40 -6.04 5.96
C SER A 76 -16.76 -5.11 7.12
N ASP A 77 -17.02 -5.70 8.29
CA ASP A 77 -17.25 -4.97 9.54
C ASP A 77 -15.96 -4.36 10.12
N GLU A 78 -14.79 -4.73 9.58
CA GLU A 78 -13.50 -4.20 10.03
C GLU A 78 -13.26 -2.75 9.60
N LEU A 79 -14.02 -2.26 8.62
CA LEU A 79 -13.94 -0.88 8.15
C LEU A 79 -14.56 0.09 9.17
N PRO A 80 -13.94 1.24 9.44
CA PRO A 80 -14.50 2.23 10.35
C PRO A 80 -15.75 2.88 9.75
N THR A 81 -16.79 3.07 10.58
CA THR A 81 -17.97 3.91 10.29
C THR A 81 -17.69 5.40 10.55
N ASP A 82 -16.72 5.70 11.42
CA ASP A 82 -16.38 7.07 11.81
C ASP A 82 -14.89 7.31 11.60
N LEU A 83 -14.55 7.87 10.45
CA LEU A 83 -13.17 8.17 10.03
C LEU A 83 -12.68 9.47 10.68
N LYS A 84 -12.64 9.52 12.02
CA LYS A 84 -12.04 10.63 12.81
C LYS A 84 -10.51 10.57 12.85
N GLY A 85 -9.87 10.36 11.71
CA GLY A 85 -8.42 10.23 11.58
C GLY A 85 -7.75 11.46 10.95
N ARG A 86 -6.41 11.52 11.02
CA ARG A 86 -5.60 12.44 10.20
C ARG A 86 -5.62 11.96 8.74
N PHE A 87 -6.65 12.35 8.02
CA PHE A 87 -6.74 12.16 6.58
C PHE A 87 -6.09 13.34 5.88
N ASN A 88 -5.07 13.06 5.09
CA ASN A 88 -4.48 14.06 4.22
C ASN A 88 -5.24 14.04 2.89
N ALA A 89 -5.58 15.23 2.39
CA ALA A 89 -6.12 15.36 1.06
C ALA A 89 -5.06 14.92 0.05
N TRP A 90 -5.50 14.19 -0.98
CA TRP A 90 -4.61 13.82 -2.05
C TRP A 90 -4.28 15.06 -2.88
N HIS A 91 -2.99 15.36 -3.06
CA HIS A 91 -2.53 16.62 -3.66
C HIS A 91 -3.09 16.89 -5.07
N GLN A 92 -3.44 15.83 -5.81
CA GLN A 92 -3.99 15.93 -7.17
C GLN A 92 -5.52 15.90 -7.23
N ASN A 93 -6.21 15.47 -6.17
CA ASN A 93 -7.67 15.39 -6.19
C ASN A 93 -8.24 15.54 -4.76
N PRO A 94 -8.89 16.67 -4.43
CA PRO A 94 -9.41 16.93 -3.08
C PRO A 94 -10.54 15.98 -2.67
N ASP A 95 -11.24 15.37 -3.65
CA ASP A 95 -12.29 14.37 -3.42
C ASP A 95 -11.74 13.05 -2.88
N ILE A 96 -10.41 12.88 -2.89
CA ILE A 96 -9.74 11.68 -2.42
C ILE A 96 -8.94 12.02 -1.19
N ARG A 97 -9.21 11.29 -0.12
CA ARG A 97 -8.53 11.46 1.16
C ARG A 97 -7.87 10.15 1.52
N TYR A 98 -6.62 10.21 1.94
CA TYR A 98 -5.88 9.03 2.37
C TYR A 98 -5.48 9.19 3.83
N GLY A 99 -5.55 8.10 4.57
CA GLY A 99 -5.24 8.11 5.99
C GLY A 99 -4.78 6.74 6.47
N ARG A 100 -4.46 6.70 7.75
CA ARG A 100 -4.09 5.47 8.43
C ARG A 100 -5.04 5.26 9.60
N TYR A 101 -5.71 4.11 9.61
CA TYR A 101 -6.63 3.71 10.67
C TYR A 101 -6.18 2.38 11.27
N ARG A 102 -5.95 2.33 12.58
CA ARG A 102 -5.42 1.13 13.30
C ARG A 102 -4.19 0.50 12.61
N GLY A 103 -3.28 1.34 12.11
CA GLY A 103 -2.07 0.89 11.41
C GLY A 103 -2.26 0.47 9.95
N ARG A 104 -3.50 0.46 9.43
CA ARG A 104 -3.85 0.10 8.05
C ARG A 104 -4.05 1.34 7.19
N HIS A 105 -3.65 1.25 5.92
CA HIS A 105 -3.93 2.30 4.95
C HIS A 105 -5.40 2.22 4.51
N VAL A 106 -6.07 3.37 4.58
CA VAL A 106 -7.46 3.53 4.16
C VAL A 106 -7.55 4.72 3.22
N ILE A 107 -8.35 4.57 2.18
CA ILE A 107 -8.60 5.60 1.18
C ILE A 107 -10.10 5.88 1.17
N GLU A 108 -10.45 7.14 1.34
CA GLU A 108 -11.80 7.66 1.25
C GLU A 108 -11.93 8.40 -0.08
N VAL A 109 -13.01 8.13 -0.79
CA VAL A 109 -13.36 8.76 -2.07
C VAL A 109 -14.76 9.34 -1.94
N ASP A 110 -14.86 10.65 -1.98
CA ASP A 110 -16.13 11.37 -2.00
C ASP A 110 -16.66 11.45 -3.44
N LYS A 111 -17.94 11.17 -3.62
CA LYS A 111 -18.64 11.21 -4.91
C LYS A 111 -20.05 11.76 -4.70
N ALA A 112 -20.64 12.30 -5.76
CA ALA A 112 -22.03 12.78 -5.74
C ALA A 112 -23.05 11.72 -5.29
N ALA A 113 -22.76 10.43 -5.53
CA ALA A 113 -23.61 9.32 -5.09
C ALA A 113 -23.46 8.99 -3.60
N GLY A 114 -22.39 9.42 -2.93
CA GLY A 114 -22.06 9.07 -1.55
C GLY A 114 -20.57 8.82 -1.37
N ARG A 115 -20.19 8.55 -0.12
CA ARG A 115 -18.81 8.36 0.29
C ARG A 115 -18.42 6.89 0.20
N PHE A 116 -17.30 6.62 -0.44
CA PHE A 116 -16.69 5.29 -0.53
C PHE A 116 -15.44 5.21 0.33
N ILE A 117 -15.29 4.12 1.07
CA ILE A 117 -14.15 3.85 1.94
C ILE A 117 -13.54 2.52 1.51
N PHE A 118 -12.27 2.57 1.15
CA PHE A 118 -11.48 1.42 0.73
C PHE A 118 -10.40 1.13 1.76
N GLY A 119 -10.39 -0.10 2.27
CA GLY A 119 -9.38 -0.61 3.19
C GLY A 119 -8.62 -1.79 2.60
N VAL A 120 -7.37 -1.94 3.03
CA VAL A 120 -6.54 -3.09 2.69
C VAL A 120 -6.92 -4.27 3.58
N SER A 121 -7.35 -5.40 3.00
CA SER A 121 -7.75 -6.57 3.78
C SER A 121 -6.57 -7.17 4.55
N ARG A 122 -6.79 -7.73 5.75
CA ARG A 122 -5.74 -8.46 6.49
C ARG A 122 -5.27 -9.71 5.75
N ASN A 123 -6.13 -10.27 4.91
CA ASN A 123 -5.85 -11.51 4.19
C ASN A 123 -4.98 -11.33 2.95
N LEU A 124 -4.40 -10.14 2.75
CA LEU A 124 -3.33 -10.02 1.77
C LEU A 124 -2.19 -10.96 2.17
N PRO A 125 -1.76 -11.86 1.27
CA PRO A 125 -0.50 -12.54 1.44
C PRO A 125 0.57 -11.45 1.36
N VAL A 126 0.92 -10.88 2.50
CA VAL A 126 2.08 -10.03 2.62
C VAL A 126 3.22 -10.96 2.29
N ASP A 127 3.72 -10.83 1.07
CA ASP A 127 4.85 -11.56 0.50
C ASP A 127 6.13 -11.13 1.23
N SER A 128 6.16 -11.51 2.50
CA SER A 128 7.18 -11.25 3.51
C SER A 128 8.52 -11.87 3.10
N ALA A 129 8.49 -12.78 2.13
CA ALA A 129 9.65 -13.34 1.45
C ALA A 129 10.56 -12.27 0.83
N ARG A 130 10.01 -11.15 0.32
CA ARG A 130 10.81 -10.09 -0.32
C ARG A 130 11.69 -9.31 0.67
N HIS A 131 11.24 -9.15 1.91
CA HIS A 131 12.06 -8.51 2.95
C HIS A 131 13.14 -9.46 3.48
N GLY A 132 12.82 -10.75 3.62
CA GLY A 132 13.79 -11.77 4.03
C GLY A 132 14.95 -11.88 3.04
N LEU A 133 14.68 -11.92 1.73
CA LEU A 133 15.73 -12.01 0.71
C LEU A 133 16.71 -10.83 0.76
N LEU A 134 16.20 -9.62 0.98
CA LEU A 134 17.02 -8.42 1.10
C LEU A 134 17.96 -8.48 2.31
N VAL A 135 17.44 -8.91 3.47
CA VAL A 135 18.23 -9.10 4.69
C VAL A 135 19.27 -10.19 4.49
N ILE A 136 18.91 -11.29 3.81
CA ILE A 136 19.82 -12.39 3.48
C ILE A 136 20.95 -11.90 2.57
N ILE A 137 20.66 -11.14 1.51
CA ILE A 137 21.67 -10.59 0.60
C ILE A 137 22.61 -9.63 1.35
N LEU A 138 22.05 -8.74 2.18
CA LEU A 138 22.84 -7.80 2.97
C LEU A 138 23.74 -8.54 3.98
N ALA A 139 23.21 -9.58 4.63
CA ALA A 139 23.96 -10.43 5.56
C ALA A 139 25.07 -11.21 4.84
N LEU A 140 24.79 -11.80 3.67
CA LEU A 140 25.77 -12.49 2.84
C LEU A 140 26.91 -11.57 2.40
N LEU A 141 26.57 -10.37 1.92
CA LEU A 141 27.57 -9.34 1.57
C LEU A 141 28.46 -9.00 2.77
N THR A 142 27.87 -8.85 3.95
CA THR A 142 28.61 -8.55 5.18
C THR A 142 29.53 -9.72 5.57
N VAL A 143 29.06 -10.96 5.50
CA VAL A 143 29.84 -12.16 5.82
C VAL A 143 31.01 -12.35 4.86
N ILE A 144 30.79 -12.17 3.54
CA ILE A 144 31.85 -12.25 2.53
C ILE A 144 32.95 -11.21 2.82
N LEU A 145 32.55 -10.00 3.22
CA LEU A 145 33.49 -8.93 3.54
C LEU A 145 34.36 -9.24 4.77
N VAL A 146 33.73 -9.79 5.82
CA VAL A 146 34.44 -10.19 7.05
C VAL A 146 35.39 -11.35 6.78
N ALA A 147 34.93 -12.36 6.03
CA ALA A 147 35.78 -13.49 5.65
C ALA A 147 37.00 -13.06 4.82
N ALA A 148 36.81 -12.13 3.88
CA ALA A 148 37.91 -11.57 3.09
C ALA A 148 38.91 -10.78 3.94
N PHE A 149 38.48 -10.15 5.04
CA PHE A 149 39.37 -9.44 5.96
C PHE A 149 40.27 -10.40 6.77
N PHE A 150 39.73 -11.53 7.23
CA PHE A 150 40.48 -12.52 8.01
C PHE A 150 41.32 -13.49 7.16
N ALA A 151 41.08 -13.55 5.85
CA ALA A 151 41.86 -14.38 4.91
C ALA A 151 43.15 -13.69 4.42
N ILE A 152 43.36 -12.41 4.78
CA ILE A 152 44.55 -11.60 4.51
C ILE A 152 45.35 -11.46 5.81
#